data_AF-A0A654A6E5-F1
#
_entry.id   AF-A0A654A6E5-F1
#
_cell.length_a   1.000
_cell.length_b   1.000
_cell.length_c   1.000
_cell.angle_alpha   90.00
_cell.angle_beta   90.00
_cell.angle_gamma   90.00
#
_symmetry.space_group_name_H-M   'P 1'
#
loop_
_entity.id
_entity.type
_entity.pdbx_description
1 polymer ?
#
loop_
_entity_poly.entity_id
_entity_poly.type
_entity_poly.pdbx_seq_one_letter_code
_entity_poly.pdbx_strand_id
1 'polypeptide(L)'
;MKKRRVAAVLLGAAALLSVWFYLGVGYYHSSIDHEEHAVYFIKKGLTHKREFINPFANEGDPLPITELSPEVRSDLLVYCKYAYGIDHHDDRSLEDCRARSIRDVQ
;
A
#
# COMPACT_ATOMS: atom_id res chain seq x y z
N MET A 1 4.45 -0.12 44.22
CA MET A 1 3.92 0.94 43.34
C MET A 1 4.79 1.24 42.11
N LYS A 2 6.12 1.41 42.26
CA LYS A 2 7.03 1.74 41.14
C LYS A 2 7.00 0.72 39.97
N LYS A 3 7.01 -0.58 40.27
CA LYS A 3 6.92 -1.66 39.26
C LYS A 3 5.62 -1.62 38.44
N ARG A 4 4.48 -1.31 39.09
CA ARG A 4 3.16 -1.18 38.41
C ARG A 4 3.13 0.01 37.46
N ARG A 5 3.75 1.15 37.84
CA ARG A 5 3.86 2.33 36.97
C ARG A 5 4.74 2.06 35.76
N VAL A 6 5.89 1.40 35.95
CA VAL A 6 6.77 1.01 34.83
C VAL A 6 6.06 0.06 33.87
N ALA A 7 5.37 -0.97 34.39
CA ALA A 7 4.60 -1.89 33.55
C ALA A 7 3.51 -1.18 32.75
N ALA A 8 2.77 -0.25 33.37
CA ALA A 8 1.75 0.54 32.67
C ALA A 8 2.34 1.40 31.54
N VAL A 9 3.51 2.02 31.75
CA VAL A 9 4.19 2.80 30.71
C VAL A 9 4.64 1.92 29.55
N LEU A 10 5.22 0.74 29.83
CA LEU A 10 5.66 -0.18 28.79
C LEU A 10 4.49 -0.71 27.95
N LEU A 11 3.36 -1.04 28.60
CA LEU A 11 2.15 -1.47 27.90
C LEU A 11 1.56 -0.35 27.04
N GLY A 12 1.53 0.88 27.55
CA GLY A 12 1.09 2.04 26.77
C GLY A 12 1.96 2.29 25.54
N ALA A 13 3.29 2.22 25.70
CA ALA A 13 4.22 2.36 24.58
C ALA A 13 4.06 1.24 23.53
N ALA A 14 3.92 -0.01 23.99
CA ALA A 14 3.68 -1.14 23.09
C ALA A 14 2.36 -1.01 22.32
N ALA A 15 1.29 -0.55 22.98
CA ALA A 15 0.00 -0.31 22.31
C ALA A 15 0.12 0.78 21.25
N LEU A 16 0.80 1.90 21.56
CA LEU A 16 1.02 2.99 20.61
C LEU A 16 1.85 2.53 19.39
N LEU A 17 2.90 1.75 19.61
CA LEU A 17 3.72 1.19 18.53
C LEU A 17 2.91 0.23 17.65
N SER A 18 2.09 -0.63 18.25
CA SER A 18 1.20 -1.54 17.51
C SER A 18 0.19 -0.78 16.65
N VAL A 19 -0.42 0.28 17.19
CA VAL A 19 -1.35 1.14 16.43
C VAL A 19 -0.62 1.84 15.28
N TRP A 20 0.56 2.38 15.55
CA TRP A 20 1.35 3.07 14.53
C TRP A 20 1.77 2.12 13.40
N PHE A 21 2.21 0.91 13.75
CA PHE A 21 2.52 -0.15 12.78
C PHE A 21 1.28 -0.58 11.97
N TYR A 22 0.13 -0.73 12.64
CA TYR A 22 -1.12 -1.09 11.98
C TYR A 22 -1.52 -0.05 10.92
N LEU A 23 -1.46 1.23 11.29
CA LEU A 23 -1.80 2.34 10.40
C LEU A 23 -0.76 2.57 9.31
N GLY A 24 0.52 2.31 9.60
CA GLY A 24 1.65 2.60 8.72
C GLY A 24 2.00 1.49 7.72
N VAL A 25 1.57 0.24 7.94
CA VAL A 25 1.87 -0.87 7.01
C VAL A 25 0.64 -1.24 6.19
N GLY A 26 0.83 -1.42 4.89
CA GLY A 26 -0.15 -1.94 3.95
C GLY A 26 0.36 -3.20 3.26
N TYR A 27 -0.51 -3.89 2.54
CA TYR A 27 -0.13 -4.99 1.66
C TYR A 27 -1.03 -5.05 0.43
N TYR A 28 -0.56 -5.73 -0.61
CA TYR A 28 -1.34 -6.12 -1.79
C TYR A 28 -1.02 -7.56 -2.16
N HIS A 29 -1.90 -8.19 -2.93
CA HIS A 29 -1.67 -9.52 -3.48
C HIS A 29 -1.02 -9.43 -4.86
N SER A 30 0.07 -10.17 -5.04
CA SER A 30 0.76 -10.32 -6.32
C SER A 30 0.51 -11.72 -6.86
N SER A 31 0.12 -11.82 -8.13
CA SER A 31 -0.09 -13.10 -8.81
C SER A 31 0.99 -13.34 -9.86
N ILE A 32 1.99 -14.14 -9.51
CA ILE A 32 3.16 -14.45 -10.36
C ILE A 32 3.32 -15.98 -10.38
N ASP A 33 3.65 -16.57 -11.53
CA ASP A 33 3.80 -18.02 -11.73
C ASP A 33 2.61 -18.84 -11.19
N HIS A 34 1.39 -18.32 -11.39
CA HIS A 34 0.14 -18.88 -10.87
C HIS A 34 0.05 -19.01 -9.34
N GLU A 35 0.97 -18.40 -8.60
CA GLU A 35 0.96 -18.32 -7.14
C GLU A 35 0.54 -16.92 -6.68
N GLU A 36 -0.15 -16.85 -5.54
CA GLU A 36 -0.56 -15.59 -4.93
C GLU A 36 0.25 -15.32 -3.66
N HIS A 37 0.91 -14.17 -3.60
CA HIS A 37 1.73 -13.77 -2.46
C HIS A 37 1.37 -12.38 -1.97
N ALA A 38 1.34 -12.20 -0.65
CA ALA A 38 1.15 -10.90 -0.03
C ALA A 38 2.47 -10.11 -0.02
N VAL A 39 2.47 -8.93 -0.64
CA VAL A 39 3.59 -7.99 -0.65
C VAL A 39 3.29 -6.83 0.28
N TYR A 40 4.13 -6.65 1.30
CA TYR A 40 3.97 -5.60 2.32
C TYR A 40 4.76 -4.34 1.99
N PHE A 41 4.21 -3.17 2.32
CA PHE A 41 4.88 -1.88 2.14
C PHE A 41 4.57 -0.89 3.26
N ILE A 42 5.47 0.08 3.45
CA ILE A 42 5.25 1.22 4.36
C ILE A 42 4.43 2.29 3.63
N LYS A 43 3.24 2.58 4.15
CA LYS A 43 2.35 3.60 3.59
C LYS A 43 2.98 5.00 3.74
N LYS A 44 2.76 5.84 2.73
CA LYS A 44 3.12 7.27 2.74
C LYS A 44 2.09 8.16 3.45
N GLY A 45 0.96 7.60 3.86
CA GLY A 45 -0.06 8.25 4.69
C GLY A 45 -0.71 7.26 5.64
N LEU A 46 -1.24 7.77 6.76
CA LEU A 46 -1.93 6.95 7.76
C LEU A 46 -3.36 6.61 7.29
N THR A 47 -3.74 5.34 7.38
CA THR A 47 -5.12 4.87 7.12
C THR A 47 -5.36 3.52 7.78
N HIS A 48 -6.63 3.24 8.12
CA HIS A 48 -7.08 1.93 8.58
C HIS A 48 -7.12 0.88 7.46
N LYS A 49 -7.14 1.30 6.18
CA LYS A 49 -7.05 0.37 5.04
C LYS A 49 -5.72 -0.37 5.11
N ARG A 50 -5.76 -1.70 5.11
CA ARG A 50 -4.59 -2.58 5.19
C ARG A 50 -4.25 -3.20 3.84
N GLU A 51 -5.26 -3.67 3.15
CA GLU A 51 -5.14 -4.29 1.84
C GLU A 51 -5.38 -3.26 0.73
N PHE A 52 -4.55 -3.30 -0.30
CA PHE A 52 -4.60 -2.43 -1.47
C PHE A 52 -4.56 -3.28 -2.74
N ILE A 53 -5.08 -2.73 -3.83
CA ILE A 53 -5.02 -3.35 -5.14
C ILE A 53 -3.91 -2.64 -5.91
N ASN A 54 -2.87 -3.38 -6.28
CA ASN A 54 -1.93 -2.94 -7.31
C ASN A 54 -2.37 -3.60 -8.63
N PRO A 55 -2.99 -2.86 -9.57
CA PRO A 55 -3.51 -3.46 -10.81
C PRO A 55 -2.45 -4.13 -11.68
N PHE A 56 -1.17 -3.82 -11.44
CA PHE A 56 -0.03 -4.32 -12.19
C PHE A 56 0.78 -5.37 -11.41
N ALA A 57 0.26 -5.86 -10.29
CA ALA A 57 0.86 -6.95 -9.52
C ALA A 57 0.48 -8.33 -10.09
N ASN A 58 0.67 -8.50 -11.40
CA ASN A 58 0.38 -9.75 -12.10
C ASN A 58 1.21 -9.86 -13.39
N GLU A 59 1.19 -11.04 -14.01
CA GLU A 59 1.90 -11.33 -15.27
C GLU A 59 1.16 -10.87 -16.54
N GLY A 60 0.03 -10.17 -16.40
CA GLY A 60 -0.72 -9.66 -17.54
C GLY A 60 0.00 -8.51 -18.23
N ASP A 61 -0.30 -8.32 -19.52
CA ASP A 61 0.21 -7.17 -20.26
C ASP A 61 -0.36 -5.86 -19.67
N PRO A 62 0.50 -4.93 -19.22
CA PRO A 62 0.03 -3.75 -18.53
C PRO A 62 -0.61 -2.76 -19.52
N LEU A 63 -1.92 -2.55 -19.42
CA LEU A 63 -2.65 -1.55 -20.19
C LEU A 63 -2.17 -0.11 -19.83
N PRO A 64 -2.12 0.83 -20.80
CA PRO A 64 -1.87 2.24 -20.50
C PRO A 64 -3.01 2.85 -19.68
N ILE A 65 -2.76 3.95 -18.94
CA ILE A 65 -3.76 4.51 -18.01
C ILE A 65 -5.06 4.98 -18.69
N THR A 66 -4.98 5.27 -19.98
CA THR A 66 -6.10 5.73 -20.82
C THR A 66 -7.06 4.61 -21.18
N GLU A 67 -6.62 3.35 -21.07
CA GLU A 67 -7.40 2.15 -21.37
C GLU A 67 -7.90 1.43 -20.11
N LEU A 68 -7.50 1.91 -18.93
CA LEU A 68 -8.00 1.36 -17.67
C LEU A 68 -9.48 1.70 -17.49
N SER A 69 -10.24 0.72 -16.97
CA SER A 69 -11.60 0.99 -16.53
C SER A 69 -11.58 2.03 -15.38
N PRO A 70 -12.68 2.77 -15.18
CA PRO A 70 -12.77 3.73 -14.07
C PRO A 70 -12.49 3.12 -12.69
N GLU A 71 -12.89 1.86 -12.48
CA GLU A 71 -12.65 1.11 -11.25
C GLU A 71 -11.16 0.81 -11.05
N VAL A 72 -10.50 0.23 -12.06
CA VAL A 72 -9.06 -0.08 -12.00
C VAL A 72 -8.24 1.19 -11.82
N ARG A 73 -8.65 2.28 -12.48
CA ARG A 73 -8.00 3.59 -12.33
C ARG A 73 -8.18 4.16 -10.92
N SER A 74 -9.33 3.96 -10.29
CA SER A 74 -9.58 4.33 -8.90
C SER A 74 -8.70 3.53 -7.94
N ASP A 75 -8.55 2.22 -8.18
CA ASP A 75 -7.66 1.37 -7.38
C ASP A 75 -6.20 1.78 -7.52
N LEU A 76 -5.75 2.07 -8.74
CA LEU A 76 -4.42 2.60 -9.01
C LEU A 76 -4.20 3.91 -8.23
N LEU A 77 -5.13 4.87 -8.30
CA LEU A 77 -5.05 6.12 -7.56
C LEU A 77 -4.84 5.91 -6.05
N VAL A 78 -5.65 5.04 -5.45
CA VAL A 78 -5.54 4.72 -4.03
C VAL A 78 -4.19 4.06 -3.74
N TYR A 79 -3.75 3.11 -4.56
CA TYR A 79 -2.45 2.48 -4.42
C TYR A 79 -1.30 3.50 -4.52
N CYS A 80 -1.28 4.34 -5.55
CA CYS A 80 -0.26 5.36 -5.76
C CYS A 80 -0.11 6.32 -4.58
N LYS A 81 -1.25 6.78 -4.04
CA LYS A 81 -1.29 7.65 -2.87
C LYS A 81 -0.59 7.03 -1.68
N TYR A 82 -0.91 5.77 -1.37
CA TYR A 82 -0.39 5.14 -0.16
C TYR A 82 0.95 4.43 -0.35
N ALA A 83 1.25 3.84 -1.50
CA ALA A 83 2.53 3.18 -1.78
C ALA A 83 3.65 4.20 -2.06
N TYR A 84 3.34 5.24 -2.84
CA TYR A 84 4.35 6.15 -3.39
C TYR A 84 4.19 7.61 -2.97
N GLY A 85 3.05 8.00 -2.39
CA GLY A 85 2.80 9.39 -1.97
C GLY A 85 2.38 10.29 -3.13
N ILE A 86 1.93 9.70 -4.24
CA ILE A 86 1.45 10.40 -5.43
C ILE A 86 -0.06 10.63 -5.26
N ASP A 87 -0.47 11.87 -4.94
CA ASP A 87 -1.87 12.24 -4.67
C ASP A 87 -2.51 13.07 -5.79
N HIS A 88 -1.83 13.20 -6.92
CA HIS A 88 -2.33 13.92 -8.09
C HIS A 88 -3.04 12.95 -9.04
N HIS A 89 -4.19 13.39 -9.57
CA HIS A 89 -5.04 12.55 -10.43
C HIS A 89 -4.81 12.77 -11.93
N ASP A 90 -3.79 13.54 -12.30
CA ASP A 90 -3.46 13.81 -13.69
C ASP A 90 -2.78 12.59 -14.35
N ASP A 91 -2.90 12.52 -15.68
CA ASP A 91 -2.42 11.39 -16.47
C ASP A 91 -0.91 11.16 -16.32
N ARG A 92 -0.10 12.22 -16.20
CA ARG A 92 1.35 12.08 -16.05
C ARG A 92 1.69 11.41 -14.72
N SER A 93 1.13 11.90 -13.63
CA SER A 93 1.34 11.34 -12.29
C SER A 93 0.91 9.87 -12.20
N LEU A 94 -0.19 9.51 -12.87
CA LEU A 94 -0.69 8.14 -12.91
C LEU A 94 0.17 7.21 -13.79
N GLU A 95 0.66 7.68 -14.93
CA GLU A 95 1.62 6.90 -15.74
C GLU A 95 2.94 6.68 -15.00
N ASP A 96 3.45 7.71 -14.31
CA ASP A 96 4.67 7.57 -13.50
C ASP A 96 4.50 6.53 -12.40
N CYS A 97 3.33 6.53 -11.74
CA CYS A 97 2.98 5.53 -10.75
C CYS A 97 2.87 4.12 -11.37
N ARG A 98 2.15 3.96 -12.48
CA ARG A 98 2.03 2.69 -13.21
C ARG A 98 3.42 2.14 -13.56
N ALA A 99 4.28 2.96 -14.15
CA ALA A 99 5.62 2.56 -14.54
C ALA A 99 6.45 2.11 -13.33
N ARG A 100 6.25 2.71 -12.17
CA ARG A 100 6.88 2.29 -10.92
C ARG A 100 6.31 0.98 -10.38
N SER A 101 4.98 0.82 -10.37
CA SER A 101 4.31 -0.41 -9.94
C SER A 101 4.79 -1.63 -10.72
N ILE A 102 4.94 -1.50 -12.04
CA ILE A 102 5.42 -2.59 -12.90
C ILE A 102 6.86 -2.98 -12.55
N ARG A 103 7.74 -1.98 -12.36
CA ARG A 103 9.15 -2.23 -11.99
C ARG A 103 9.33 -2.83 -10.60
N ASP A 104 8.42 -2.57 -9.67
CA ASP A 104 8.53 -3.09 -8.30
C ASP A 104 7.99 -4.54 -8.18
N VAL A 105 7.28 -5.03 -9.21
CA VAL A 105 6.67 -6.38 -9.26
C VAL A 105 7.51 -7.36 -10.09
N GLN A 106 8.14 -6.90 -11.17
CA GLN A 106 9.02 -7.69 -12.06
C GLN A 106 10.45 -7.81 -11.50
#